data_AF-A0A679K9A2-F1
#
_entry.id   AF-A0A679K9A2-F1
#
_cell.length_a   1.000
_cell.length_b   1.000
_cell.length_c   1.000
_cell.angle_alpha   90.00
_cell.angle_beta   90.00
_cell.angle_gamma   90.00
#
_symmetry.space_group_name_H-M   'P 1'
#
loop_
_entity.id
_entity.type
_entity.pdbx_description
1 polymer ?
#
loop_
_entity_poly.entity_id
_entity_poly.type
_entity_poly.pdbx_seq_one_letter_code
_entity_poly.pdbx_strand_id
1 'polypeptide(L)'
;MNSRSIAVLLALGSVAVHGRAEACTLNEIQKADMRLGLCRQQVGIATGYACTTLVMRSQVADQFQQIDLARRCGFNAEAQKLEKYYDETTPLIAKLYECIDTAIDRPTVEKQAKEEVDKALSKLAPGCPSELKEKMAKRLPTLIGIDQKSLRDIQTIASQIGLTPN
;
A
#
# COMPACT_ATOMS: atom_id res chain seq x y z
N MET A 1 5.94 0.70 13.13
CA MET A 1 5.37 1.97 12.64
C MET A 1 4.91 1.75 11.21
N ASN A 2 3.63 1.98 10.89
CA ASN A 2 3.10 1.80 9.53
C ASN A 2 3.57 2.98 8.67
N SER A 3 4.72 2.86 8.00
CA SER A 3 5.24 3.86 7.03
C SER A 3 4.33 4.11 5.82
N ARG A 4 3.27 3.30 5.67
CA ARG A 4 2.44 3.16 4.47
C ARG A 4 1.68 4.43 4.08
N SER A 5 1.08 5.14 5.03
CA SER A 5 0.28 6.34 4.73
C SER A 5 1.11 7.63 4.81
N ILE A 6 2.15 7.63 5.63
CA ILE A 6 2.98 8.81 5.89
C ILE A 6 3.88 9.10 4.66
N ALA A 7 4.34 8.07 3.95
CA ALA A 7 5.21 8.24 2.78
C ALA A 7 4.57 9.02 1.64
N VAL A 8 3.36 8.60 1.27
CA VAL A 8 2.60 9.18 0.16
C VAL A 8 2.07 10.56 0.54
N LEU A 9 1.57 10.74 1.77
CA LEU A 9 1.08 12.02 2.28
C LEU A 9 2.20 13.06 2.46
N LEU A 10 3.40 12.66 2.94
CA LEU A 10 4.53 13.58 3.07
C LEU A 10 5.15 13.94 1.71
N ALA A 11 5.16 13.02 0.74
CA ALA A 11 5.68 13.31 -0.60
C ALA A 11 4.76 14.24 -1.41
N LEU A 12 3.44 14.17 -1.18
CA LEU A 12 2.46 15.01 -1.87
C LEU A 12 2.08 16.28 -1.10
N GLY A 13 2.22 16.29 0.23
CA GLY A 13 1.91 17.45 1.08
C GLY A 13 2.78 18.69 0.80
N SER A 14 3.92 18.53 0.13
CA SER A 14 4.81 19.61 -0.30
C SER A 14 4.47 20.19 -1.68
N VAL A 15 3.50 19.62 -2.41
CA VAL A 15 3.14 20.05 -3.77
C VAL A 15 1.75 20.70 -3.75
N ALA A 16 1.56 21.71 -2.90
CA ALA A 16 0.42 22.61 -2.96
C ALA A 16 0.55 23.53 -4.19
N VAL A 17 0.40 22.97 -5.39
CA VAL A 17 0.40 23.72 -6.64
C VAL A 17 -1.01 24.25 -6.88
N HIS A 18 -1.14 25.57 -6.90
CA HIS A 18 -2.36 26.31 -7.19
C HIS A 18 -2.73 26.18 -8.67
N GLY A 19 -3.34 25.05 -9.03
CA GLY A 19 -3.90 24.76 -10.35
C GLY A 19 -4.48 23.35 -10.37
N ARG A 20 -5.46 23.06 -11.22
CA ARG A 20 -5.84 21.68 -11.54
C ARG A 20 -4.63 21.03 -12.20
N ALA A 21 -3.75 20.41 -11.42
CA ALA A 21 -2.66 19.60 -11.94
C ALA A 21 -3.31 18.41 -12.64
N GLU A 22 -2.98 18.18 -13.92
CA GLU A 22 -3.34 16.93 -14.58
C GLU A 22 -2.45 15.80 -14.04
N ALA A 23 -2.91 14.55 -14.16
CA ALA A 23 -2.18 13.41 -13.63
C ALA A 23 -0.77 13.36 -14.24
N CYS A 24 0.22 13.07 -13.38
CA CYS A 24 1.62 12.89 -13.78
C CYS A 24 2.34 14.09 -14.41
N THR A 25 1.95 15.35 -14.14
CA THR A 25 2.65 16.56 -14.65
C THR A 25 3.97 16.89 -13.92
N LEU A 26 4.56 15.93 -13.21
CA LEU A 26 5.82 16.13 -12.48
C LEU A 26 6.99 16.23 -13.46
N ASN A 27 7.89 17.19 -13.23
CA ASN A 27 9.16 17.22 -13.96
C ASN A 27 10.15 16.15 -13.41
N GLU A 28 11.23 15.90 -14.14
CA GLU A 28 12.17 14.82 -13.81
C GLU A 28 12.88 15.01 -12.45
N ILE A 29 13.12 16.25 -12.01
CA ILE A 29 13.69 16.53 -10.69
C ILE A 29 12.68 16.16 -9.60
N GLN A 30 11.42 16.59 -9.75
CA GLN A 30 10.34 16.26 -8.82
C GLN A 30 10.08 14.75 -8.75
N LYS A 31 10.09 14.06 -9.89
CA LYS A 31 9.98 12.59 -9.93
C LYS A 31 11.12 11.92 -9.19
N ALA A 32 12.37 12.36 -9.41
CA ALA A 32 13.54 11.80 -8.73
C ALA A 32 13.46 12.00 -7.21
N ASP A 33 13.10 13.21 -6.75
CA ASP A 33 12.95 13.52 -5.32
C ASP A 33 11.83 12.69 -4.67
N MET A 34 10.66 12.59 -5.33
CA MET A 34 9.55 11.78 -4.85
C MET A 34 9.89 10.29 -4.81
N ARG A 35 10.55 9.77 -5.85
CA ARG A 35 11.00 8.37 -5.92
C ARG A 35 11.95 8.05 -4.76
N LEU A 36 12.95 8.91 -4.56
CA LEU A 36 13.92 8.77 -3.48
C LEU A 36 13.25 8.88 -2.10
N GLY A 37 12.32 9.82 -1.94
CA GLY A 37 11.52 9.98 -0.73
C GLY A 37 10.67 8.76 -0.40
N LEU A 38 9.97 8.19 -1.38
CA LEU A 38 9.15 6.98 -1.21
C LEU A 38 10.01 5.76 -0.90
N CYS A 39 11.08 5.55 -1.65
CA CYS A 39 11.86 4.32 -1.56
C CYS A 39 12.79 4.30 -0.34
N ARG A 40 13.25 5.45 0.17
CA ARG A 40 14.02 5.52 1.43
C ARG A 40 13.20 5.15 2.66
N GLN A 41 11.87 5.25 2.59
CA GLN A 41 11.02 4.97 3.75
C GLN A 41 10.83 3.48 4.02
N GLN A 42 11.21 2.62 3.07
CA GLN A 42 11.11 1.18 3.23
C GLN A 42 12.51 0.57 3.41
N VAL A 43 12.79 0.12 4.63
CA VAL A 43 14.07 -0.50 4.98
C VAL A 43 14.30 -1.73 4.10
N GLY A 44 15.49 -1.81 3.49
CA GLY A 44 15.87 -2.94 2.63
C GLY A 44 15.47 -2.80 1.16
N ILE A 45 14.81 -1.72 0.75
CA ILE A 45 14.53 -1.43 -0.66
C ILE A 45 15.60 -0.50 -1.23
N ALA A 46 16.18 -0.89 -2.36
CA ALA A 46 17.12 -0.04 -3.09
C ALA A 46 16.38 1.18 -3.66
N THR A 47 16.95 2.39 -3.50
CA THR A 47 16.31 3.66 -3.88
C THR A 47 16.51 4.03 -5.36
N GLY A 48 16.72 3.03 -6.21
CA GLY A 48 17.04 3.20 -7.63
C GLY A 48 15.80 3.25 -8.54
N TYR A 49 16.03 3.16 -9.85
CA TYR A 49 14.98 2.98 -10.85
C TYR A 49 14.13 1.73 -10.55
N ALA A 50 12.81 1.80 -10.77
CA ALA A 50 11.84 0.74 -10.46
C ALA A 50 11.64 0.44 -8.95
N CYS A 51 12.20 1.24 -8.04
CA CYS A 51 12.06 1.01 -6.61
C CYS A 51 10.61 1.09 -6.13
N THR A 52 9.76 1.86 -6.80
CA THR A 52 8.32 1.96 -6.47
C THR A 52 7.58 0.64 -6.66
N THR A 53 8.00 -0.20 -7.61
CA THR A 53 7.47 -1.56 -7.80
C THR A 53 7.82 -2.44 -6.60
N LEU A 54 9.04 -2.32 -6.07
CA LEU A 54 9.46 -3.05 -4.86
C LEU A 54 8.70 -2.57 -3.62
N VAL A 55 8.51 -1.25 -3.49
CA VAL A 55 7.70 -0.65 -2.41
C VAL A 55 6.28 -1.19 -2.48
N MET A 56 5.66 -1.17 -3.66
CA MET A 56 4.31 -1.68 -3.86
C MET A 56 4.22 -3.17 -3.54
N ARG A 57 5.18 -4.00 -3.98
CA ARG A 57 5.20 -5.43 -3.63
C ARG A 57 5.22 -5.65 -2.12
N SER A 58 6.10 -4.94 -1.40
CA SER A 58 6.18 -5.02 0.06
C SER A 58 4.86 -4.59 0.72
N GLN A 59 4.22 -3.54 0.21
CA GLN A 59 2.92 -3.09 0.71
C GLN A 59 1.83 -4.12 0.42
N VAL A 60 1.75 -4.70 -0.77
CA VAL A 60 0.75 -5.72 -1.11
C VAL A 60 0.94 -6.97 -0.22
N ALA A 61 2.17 -7.42 -0.03
CA ALA A 61 2.48 -8.56 0.83
C ALA A 61 2.01 -8.34 2.29
N ASP A 62 2.29 -7.16 2.85
CA ASP A 62 1.82 -6.81 4.19
C ASP A 62 0.28 -6.80 4.29
N GLN A 63 -0.45 -6.40 3.24
CA GLN A 63 -1.92 -6.43 3.23
C GLN A 63 -2.46 -7.86 3.15
N PHE A 64 -1.95 -8.65 2.21
CA PHE A 64 -2.34 -10.06 2.06
C PHE A 64 -2.07 -10.84 3.35
N GLN A 65 -0.94 -10.61 4.00
CA GLN A 65 -0.64 -11.24 5.29
C GLN A 65 -1.67 -10.86 6.37
N GLN A 66 -2.06 -9.58 6.45
CA GLN A 66 -3.05 -9.13 7.45
C GLN A 66 -4.44 -9.74 7.19
N ILE A 67 -4.87 -9.78 5.92
CA ILE A 67 -6.14 -10.38 5.51
C ILE A 67 -6.15 -11.88 5.81
N ASP A 68 -5.11 -12.61 5.41
CA ASP A 68 -5.03 -14.06 5.62
C ASP A 68 -4.93 -14.43 7.10
N LEU A 69 -4.17 -13.65 7.90
CA LEU A 69 -4.14 -13.83 9.36
C LEU A 69 -5.50 -13.57 10.01
N ALA A 70 -6.23 -12.54 9.54
CA ALA A 70 -7.56 -12.23 10.06
C ALA A 70 -8.54 -13.38 9.78
N ARG A 71 -8.56 -13.89 8.54
CA ARG A 71 -9.36 -15.06 8.14
C ARG A 71 -9.00 -16.30 8.95
N ARG A 72 -7.70 -16.59 9.07
CA ARG A 72 -7.17 -17.73 9.85
C ARG A 72 -7.60 -17.68 11.32
N CYS A 73 -7.78 -16.49 11.88
CA CYS A 73 -8.22 -16.28 13.26
C CYS A 73 -9.76 -16.15 13.43
N GLY A 74 -10.52 -16.27 12.35
CA GLY A 74 -11.98 -16.22 12.35
C GLY A 74 -12.58 -14.82 12.28
N PHE A 75 -11.77 -13.77 12.06
CA PHE A 75 -12.21 -12.38 11.88
C PHE A 75 -12.61 -12.12 10.43
N ASN A 76 -13.58 -12.87 9.92
CA ASN A 76 -13.95 -12.85 8.51
C ASN A 76 -14.53 -11.50 8.06
N ALA A 77 -15.32 -10.84 8.91
CA ALA A 77 -15.91 -9.54 8.60
C ALA A 77 -14.83 -8.44 8.51
N GLU A 78 -13.84 -8.48 9.41
CA GLU A 78 -12.69 -7.58 9.39
C GLU A 78 -11.82 -7.83 8.16
N ALA A 79 -11.57 -9.10 7.81
CA ALA A 79 -10.82 -9.47 6.63
C ALA A 79 -11.49 -8.93 5.35
N GLN A 80 -12.82 -9.04 5.22
CA GLN A 80 -13.56 -8.50 4.09
C GLN A 80 -13.45 -6.97 4.00
N LYS A 81 -13.42 -6.25 5.13
CA LYS A 81 -13.20 -4.80 5.14
C LYS A 81 -11.80 -4.44 4.65
N LEU A 82 -10.78 -5.15 5.12
CA LEU A 82 -9.40 -4.94 4.69
C LEU A 82 -9.22 -5.23 3.20
N GLU A 83 -9.82 -6.32 2.70
CA GLU A 83 -9.83 -6.68 1.28
C GLU A 83 -10.51 -5.61 0.42
N LYS A 84 -11.70 -5.13 0.85
CA LYS A 84 -12.37 -4.02 0.18
C LYS A 84 -11.47 -2.77 0.08
N TYR A 85 -10.83 -2.37 1.18
CA TYR A 85 -9.94 -1.21 1.15
C TYR A 85 -8.71 -1.43 0.28
N TYR A 86 -8.17 -2.65 0.26
CA TYR A 86 -7.11 -3.04 -0.65
C TYR A 86 -7.54 -2.87 -2.11
N ASP A 87 -8.68 -3.41 -2.51
CA ASP A 87 -9.19 -3.37 -3.89
C ASP A 87 -9.44 -1.93 -4.36
N GLU A 88 -9.93 -1.07 -3.47
CA GLU A 88 -10.23 0.33 -3.80
C GLU A 88 -8.99 1.24 -3.78
N THR A 89 -7.99 0.97 -2.92
CA THR A 89 -6.82 1.84 -2.74
C THR A 89 -5.68 1.47 -3.69
N THR A 90 -5.43 0.18 -3.90
CA THR A 90 -4.22 -0.32 -4.58
C THR A 90 -4.11 0.13 -6.04
N PRO A 91 -5.18 0.16 -6.85
CA PRO A 91 -5.13 0.68 -8.23
C PRO A 91 -4.70 2.15 -8.30
N LEU A 92 -5.19 2.98 -7.37
CA LEU A 92 -4.85 4.39 -7.30
C LEU A 92 -3.38 4.61 -6.91
N ILE A 93 -2.88 3.83 -5.93
CA ILE A 93 -1.48 3.87 -5.53
C ILE A 93 -0.57 3.45 -6.68
N ALA A 94 -0.92 2.39 -7.41
CA ALA A 94 -0.16 1.92 -8.56
C ALA A 94 0.01 3.04 -9.59
N LYS A 95 -1.11 3.68 -9.97
CA LYS A 95 -1.13 4.79 -10.92
C LYS A 95 -0.30 5.99 -10.45
N LEU A 96 -0.37 6.31 -9.15
CA LEU A 96 0.45 7.37 -8.58
C LEU A 96 1.94 7.04 -8.66
N TYR A 97 2.33 5.79 -8.40
CA TYR A 97 3.72 5.35 -8.51
C TYR A 97 4.22 5.33 -9.96
N GLU A 98 3.36 4.97 -10.92
CA GLU A 98 3.67 5.07 -12.35
C GLU A 98 3.99 6.51 -12.78
N CYS A 99 3.33 7.52 -12.20
CA CYS A 99 3.67 8.93 -12.45
C CYS A 99 5.08 9.32 -11.98
N ILE A 100 5.65 8.59 -11.02
CA ILE A 100 6.90 8.93 -10.32
C ILE A 100 8.09 8.13 -10.87
N ASP A 101 7.86 6.92 -11.34
CA ASP A 101 8.93 5.96 -11.65
C ASP A 101 8.68 5.23 -12.96
N THR A 102 8.21 3.98 -12.90
CA THR A 102 8.03 3.13 -14.07
C THR A 102 6.64 2.49 -14.05
N ALA A 103 6.22 1.97 -15.20
CA ALA A 103 4.99 1.20 -15.31
C ALA A 103 5.00 0.02 -14.33
N ILE A 104 3.87 -0.22 -13.65
CA ILE A 104 3.77 -1.31 -12.68
C ILE A 104 2.91 -2.43 -13.24
N ASP A 105 3.52 -3.59 -13.43
CA ASP A 105 2.79 -4.83 -13.70
C ASP A 105 2.15 -5.34 -12.40
N ARG A 106 0.96 -4.80 -12.07
CA ARG A 106 0.22 -5.12 -10.85
C ARG A 106 -0.05 -6.63 -10.70
N PRO A 107 -0.55 -7.36 -11.72
CA PRO A 107 -0.71 -8.81 -11.62
C PRO A 107 0.56 -9.56 -11.19
N THR A 108 1.72 -9.21 -11.75
CA THR A 108 2.99 -9.82 -11.36
C THR A 108 3.39 -9.45 -9.92
N VAL A 109 3.21 -8.19 -9.53
CA VAL A 109 3.48 -7.72 -8.16
C VAL A 109 2.62 -8.46 -7.14
N GLU A 110 1.32 -8.57 -7.39
CA GLU A 110 0.37 -9.26 -6.53
C GLU A 110 0.69 -10.75 -6.42
N LYS A 111 1.02 -11.40 -7.54
CA LYS A 111 1.43 -12.80 -7.55
C LYS A 111 2.67 -13.02 -6.68
N GLN A 112 3.72 -12.24 -6.87
CA GLN A 112 4.96 -12.38 -6.09
C GLN A 112 4.73 -12.10 -4.60
N ALA A 113 3.94 -11.06 -4.28
CA ALA A 113 3.57 -10.75 -2.90
C ALA A 113 2.80 -11.90 -2.24
N LYS A 114 1.86 -12.52 -2.96
CA LYS A 114 1.10 -13.67 -2.47
C LYS A 114 1.99 -14.88 -2.23
N GLU A 115 2.90 -15.19 -3.14
CA GLU A 115 3.89 -16.27 -2.97
C GLU A 115 4.77 -16.07 -1.72
N GLU A 116 5.22 -14.83 -1.48
CA GLU A 116 5.98 -14.47 -0.27
C GLU A 116 5.15 -14.70 1.02
N VAL A 117 3.90 -14.27 1.01
CA VAL A 117 2.98 -14.44 2.14
C VAL A 117 2.67 -15.91 2.40
N ASP A 118 2.36 -16.69 1.36
CA ASP A 118 2.08 -18.12 1.49
C ASP A 118 3.28 -18.88 2.07
N LYS A 119 4.49 -18.53 1.62
CA LYS A 119 5.73 -19.07 2.18
C LYS A 119 5.98 -18.64 3.62
N ALA A 120 5.57 -17.44 4.03
CA ALA A 120 5.69 -16.99 5.41
C ALA A 120 4.66 -17.67 6.32
N LEU A 121 3.41 -17.79 5.87
CA LEU A 121 2.31 -18.36 6.64
C LEU A 121 2.41 -19.89 6.78
N SER A 122 3.02 -20.59 5.82
CA SER A 122 3.26 -22.04 5.89
C SER A 122 4.23 -22.42 7.02
N LYS A 123 5.07 -21.48 7.49
CA LYS A 123 5.95 -21.69 8.65
C LYS A 123 5.21 -21.62 9.99
N LEU A 124 3.97 -21.14 10.00
CA LEU A 124 3.16 -21.02 11.21
C LEU A 124 2.32 -22.28 11.41
N ALA A 125 2.32 -22.81 12.64
CA ALA A 125 1.52 -23.99 13.00
C ALA A 125 0.03 -23.79 12.68
N PRO A 126 -0.65 -24.78 12.06
CA PRO A 126 -2.01 -24.64 11.55
C PRO A 126 -3.01 -24.15 12.62
N GLY A 127 -4.04 -23.41 12.19
CA GLY A 127 -4.98 -22.74 13.09
C GLY A 127 -4.49 -21.37 13.58
N CYS A 128 -5.21 -20.76 14.53
CA CYS A 128 -4.84 -19.48 15.12
C CYS A 128 -4.65 -19.64 16.63
N PRO A 129 -3.38 -19.62 17.13
CA PRO A 129 -3.10 -19.64 18.56
C PRO A 129 -3.84 -18.52 19.30
N SER A 130 -4.25 -18.77 20.55
CA SER A 130 -5.01 -17.80 21.35
C SER A 130 -4.31 -16.45 21.47
N GLU A 131 -2.99 -16.45 21.67
CA GLU A 131 -2.17 -15.24 21.74
C GLU A 131 -2.21 -14.45 20.42
N LEU A 132 -2.13 -15.14 19.27
CA LEU A 132 -2.24 -14.50 17.97
C LEU A 132 -3.65 -13.93 17.77
N LYS A 133 -4.68 -14.68 18.17
CA LYS A 133 -6.08 -14.24 18.08
C LYS A 133 -6.32 -12.97 18.90
N GLU A 134 -5.79 -12.90 20.11
CA GLU A 134 -5.90 -11.72 20.98
C GLU A 134 -5.13 -10.51 20.39
N LYS A 135 -3.92 -10.72 19.88
CA LYS A 135 -3.16 -9.68 19.17
C LYS A 135 -3.92 -9.15 17.96
N MET A 136 -4.53 -10.04 17.17
CA MET A 136 -5.34 -9.64 16.02
C MET A 136 -6.60 -8.89 16.45
N ALA A 137 -7.32 -9.34 17.48
CA ALA A 137 -8.49 -8.66 18.02
C ALA A 137 -8.18 -7.20 18.43
N LYS A 138 -7.02 -6.97 19.05
CA LYS A 138 -6.56 -5.63 19.45
C LYS A 138 -6.10 -4.78 18.27
N ARG A 139 -5.47 -5.38 17.26
CA ARG A 139 -4.83 -4.66 16.16
C ARG A 139 -5.78 -4.34 15.00
N LEU A 140 -6.73 -5.22 14.69
CA LEU A 140 -7.61 -5.12 13.53
C LEU A 140 -8.44 -3.82 13.47
N PRO A 141 -9.06 -3.34 14.56
CA PRO A 141 -9.82 -2.08 14.51
C PRO A 141 -8.95 -0.89 14.08
N THR A 142 -7.72 -0.82 14.58
CA THR A 142 -6.77 0.23 14.23
C THR A 142 -6.31 0.11 12.78
N LEU A 143 -6.05 -1.11 12.29
CA LEU A 143 -5.69 -1.34 10.89
C LEU A 143 -6.80 -0.89 9.94
N ILE A 144 -8.04 -1.29 10.22
CA ILE A 144 -9.23 -0.88 9.47
C ILE A 144 -9.36 0.64 9.46
N GLY A 145 -9.16 1.31 10.60
CA GLY A 145 -9.20 2.78 10.68
C GLY A 145 -8.11 3.46 9.84
N ILE A 146 -6.90 2.90 9.81
CA ILE A 146 -5.79 3.40 8.99
C ILE A 146 -6.10 3.23 7.50
N ASP A 147 -6.61 2.07 7.09
CA ASP A 147 -6.90 1.79 5.69
C ASP A 147 -8.09 2.62 5.19
N GLN A 148 -9.14 2.78 6.02
CA GLN A 148 -10.25 3.68 5.71
C GLN A 148 -9.79 5.14 5.54
N LYS A 149 -8.88 5.62 6.38
CA LYS A 149 -8.30 6.96 6.22
C LYS A 149 -7.48 7.03 4.94
N SER A 150 -6.61 6.05 4.71
CA SER A 150 -5.73 6.01 3.53
C SER A 150 -6.54 6.00 2.23
N LEU A 151 -7.67 5.29 2.19
CA LEU A 151 -8.60 5.31 1.07
C LEU A 151 -9.15 6.71 0.80
N ARG A 152 -9.66 7.40 1.84
CA ARG A 152 -10.17 8.77 1.69
C ARG A 152 -9.09 9.74 1.21
N ASP A 153 -7.90 9.62 1.76
CA ASP A 153 -6.76 10.47 1.42
C ASP A 153 -6.35 10.24 -0.05
N ILE A 154 -6.19 8.99 -0.50
CA ILE A 154 -5.81 8.69 -1.88
C ILE A 154 -6.91 9.07 -2.88
N GLN A 155 -8.19 8.89 -2.54
CA GLN A 155 -9.30 9.32 -3.39
C GLN A 155 -9.33 10.85 -3.53
N THR A 156 -9.05 11.58 -2.45
CA THR A 156 -8.96 13.05 -2.47
C THR A 156 -7.82 13.49 -3.38
N ILE A 157 -6.63 12.93 -3.21
CA ILE A 157 -5.46 13.20 -4.05
C ILE A 157 -5.77 12.87 -5.52
N ALA A 158 -6.31 11.68 -5.78
CA ALA A 158 -6.65 11.21 -7.12
C ALA A 158 -7.63 12.16 -7.81
N SER A 159 -8.68 12.60 -7.11
CA SER A 159 -9.65 13.57 -7.62
C SER A 159 -9.00 14.93 -7.93
N GLN A 160 -8.11 15.42 -7.05
CA GLN A 160 -7.42 16.70 -7.24
C GLN A 160 -6.51 16.70 -8.46
N ILE A 161 -5.87 15.57 -8.77
CA ILE A 161 -4.94 15.44 -9.89
C ILE A 161 -5.55 14.76 -11.12
N GLY A 162 -6.85 14.44 -11.12
CA GLY A 162 -7.52 13.74 -12.21
C GLY A 162 -7.01 12.31 -12.46
N LEU A 163 -6.49 11.62 -11.44
CA LEU A 163 -6.03 10.23 -11.52
C LEU A 163 -7.23 9.27 -11.50
N THR A 164 -7.40 8.46 -12.54
CA THR A 164 -8.45 7.44 -12.59
C THR A 164 -7.88 6.06 -12.22
N PRO A 165 -8.61 5.26 -11.41
CA PRO A 165 -8.28 3.87 -11.19
C PRO A 165 -8.68 3.08 -12.44
N ASN A 166 -7.73 2.66 -13.27
CA ASN A 166 -8.00 1.63 -14.29
C ASN A 166 -7.71 0.25 -13.72
#